data_AF-A0AAQ4DWX5-F1
#
_entry.id   AF-A0AAQ4DWX5-F1
#
_cell.length_a   1.000
_cell.length_b   1.000
_cell.length_c   1.000
_cell.angle_alpha   90.00
_cell.angle_beta   90.00
_cell.angle_gamma   90.00
#
_symmetry.space_group_name_H-M   'P 1'
#
loop_
_entity.id
_entity.type
_entity.pdbx_description
1 polymer ?
#
loop_
_entity_poly.entity_id
_entity_poly.type
_entity_poly.pdbx_seq_one_letter_code
_entity_poly.pdbx_strand_id
1 'polypeptide(L)'
;MATSKPSVSEKRKPLTLPCTRSEVAPVCQLVRRVAVYNKVLWNVGLEIREENGLGEFDIAIAPGKVLMNPWEDPRIYCETLATILLVDVLAHHHSIVVVELTSFVARNHFLLNLLQEKYGIRKLTISDVPYCEANVLEALQKLANPSEQNYAHARKEYFCFSVRLSLSVFAQEQGSVTLTTLDVANIYMSAGGARQLIDTLLQNNPISDLTVGACVLTYGGVDLLQGFAGCLEKERSPLKKLTVRTPEARRRALESLVKSITPTTTLEELVIDIDIYDVEDKAHFTEIIARNRTLRTLSVLWRKKTGQRALSMPKQAHRMRLIIFVTSHCPRKQILLSSFGEPVSAC
;
A
#
# COMPACT_ATOMS: atom_id res chain seq x y z
N MET A 1 -37.24 -44.51 -49.39
CA MET A 1 -36.06 -43.64 -49.22
C MET A 1 -36.29 -42.78 -47.98
N ALA A 2 -35.67 -43.12 -46.86
CA ALA A 2 -35.69 -42.32 -45.64
C ALA A 2 -34.23 -42.03 -45.28
N THR A 3 -33.82 -40.78 -45.45
CA THR A 3 -32.46 -40.30 -45.18
C THR A 3 -32.35 -39.92 -43.70
N SER A 4 -31.72 -40.80 -42.91
CA SER A 4 -31.37 -40.52 -41.52
C SER A 4 -30.24 -39.48 -41.45
N LYS A 5 -30.53 -38.31 -40.88
CA LYS A 5 -29.50 -37.30 -40.56
C LYS A 5 -28.59 -37.79 -39.43
N PRO A 6 -27.27 -37.54 -39.50
CA PRO A 6 -26.36 -37.92 -38.43
C PRO A 6 -26.54 -37.00 -37.22
N SER A 7 -26.57 -37.62 -36.04
CA SER A 7 -26.55 -36.95 -34.74
C SER A 7 -25.24 -36.18 -34.59
N VAL A 8 -25.34 -34.86 -34.54
CA VAL A 8 -24.23 -33.98 -34.21
C VAL A 8 -23.85 -34.25 -32.76
N SER A 9 -22.72 -34.91 -32.54
CA SER A 9 -22.10 -35.04 -31.23
C SER A 9 -21.74 -33.65 -30.74
N GLU A 10 -22.56 -33.09 -29.85
CA GLU A 10 -22.22 -31.91 -29.06
C GLU A 10 -20.91 -32.21 -28.33
N LYS A 11 -19.81 -31.64 -28.85
CA LYS A 11 -18.56 -31.51 -28.11
C LYS A 11 -18.89 -30.65 -26.90
N ARG A 12 -19.19 -31.29 -25.77
CA ARG A 12 -19.29 -30.64 -24.46
C ARG A 12 -18.00 -29.85 -24.27
N LYS A 13 -18.08 -28.52 -24.44
CA LYS A 13 -17.03 -27.62 -23.95
C LYS A 13 -16.84 -27.99 -22.49
N PRO A 14 -15.60 -28.30 -22.03
CA PRO A 14 -15.37 -28.52 -20.62
C PRO A 14 -15.83 -27.25 -19.90
N LEU A 15 -16.94 -27.35 -19.18
CA LEU A 15 -17.37 -26.33 -18.25
C LEU A 15 -16.26 -26.26 -17.20
N THR A 16 -15.37 -25.29 -17.37
CA THR A 16 -14.47 -24.86 -16.32
C THR A 16 -15.36 -24.37 -15.19
N LEU A 17 -15.62 -25.26 -14.23
CA LEU A 17 -16.30 -24.91 -13.00
C LEU A 17 -15.52 -23.74 -12.39
N PRO A 18 -16.17 -22.56 -12.19
CA PRO A 18 -15.52 -21.44 -11.54
C PRO A 18 -15.06 -21.88 -10.15
N CYS A 19 -13.94 -21.33 -9.66
CA CYS A 19 -13.46 -21.64 -8.32
C CYS A 19 -14.54 -21.25 -7.30
N THR A 20 -15.23 -22.24 -6.75
CA THR A 20 -16.27 -22.03 -5.74
C THR A 20 -15.65 -22.13 -4.35
N ARG A 21 -15.84 -21.06 -3.59
CA ARG A 21 -15.49 -20.99 -2.17
C ARG A 21 -16.60 -21.72 -1.40
N SER A 22 -16.47 -23.04 -1.24
CA SER A 22 -17.38 -23.88 -0.44
C SER A 22 -16.69 -24.27 0.86
N GLU A 23 -17.36 -24.09 1.99
CA GLU A 23 -16.91 -24.53 3.32
C GLU A 23 -16.68 -26.05 3.39
N VAL A 24 -17.27 -26.81 2.47
CA VAL A 24 -17.25 -28.28 2.48
C VAL A 24 -16.13 -28.86 1.60
N ALA A 25 -15.69 -28.12 0.58
CA ALA A 25 -14.52 -28.44 -0.25
C ALA A 25 -14.18 -27.26 -1.19
N PRO A 26 -13.09 -26.51 -0.97
CA PRO A 26 -12.64 -25.52 -1.95
C PRO A 26 -12.16 -26.25 -3.21
N VAL A 27 -12.95 -26.21 -4.29
CA VAL A 27 -12.57 -26.79 -5.58
C VAL A 27 -12.07 -25.65 -6.47
N CYS A 28 -10.85 -25.19 -6.22
CA CYS A 28 -10.16 -24.36 -7.20
C CYS A 28 -9.20 -25.21 -8.02
N GLN A 29 -9.38 -25.24 -9.34
CA GLN A 29 -8.46 -25.93 -10.24
C GLN A 29 -7.03 -25.39 -10.13
N LEU A 30 -6.89 -24.15 -9.65
CA LEU A 30 -5.61 -23.52 -9.36
C LEU A 30 -4.76 -24.39 -8.43
N VAL A 31 -5.32 -24.97 -7.36
CA VAL A 31 -4.61 -25.84 -6.38
C VAL A 31 -3.79 -26.91 -7.10
N ARG A 32 -4.41 -27.60 -8.06
CA ARG A 32 -3.78 -28.71 -8.79
C ARG A 32 -2.66 -28.26 -9.73
N ARG A 33 -2.62 -26.97 -10.07
CA ARG A 33 -1.71 -26.38 -11.04
C ARG A 33 -0.71 -25.40 -10.43
N VAL A 34 -0.82 -25.06 -9.14
CA VAL A 34 0.10 -24.13 -8.46
C VAL A 34 1.56 -24.51 -8.71
N ALA A 35 1.92 -25.78 -8.55
CA ALA A 35 3.28 -26.25 -8.77
C ALA A 35 3.78 -26.03 -10.22
N VAL A 36 2.88 -26.11 -11.21
CA VAL A 36 3.21 -25.86 -12.62
C VAL A 36 3.37 -24.36 -12.87
N TYR A 37 2.45 -23.54 -12.33
CA TYR A 37 2.52 -22.09 -12.44
C TYR A 37 3.79 -21.54 -11.76
N ASN A 38 4.13 -22.02 -10.56
CA ASN A 38 5.30 -21.58 -9.83
C ASN A 38 6.62 -21.92 -10.53
N LYS A 39 6.70 -23.01 -11.30
CA LYS A 39 7.87 -23.29 -12.15
C LYS A 39 8.16 -22.17 -13.16
N VAL A 40 7.12 -21.50 -13.66
CA VAL A 40 7.26 -20.38 -14.59
C VAL A 40 7.44 -19.07 -13.83
N LEU A 41 6.60 -18.80 -12.83
CA LEU A 41 6.60 -17.54 -12.07
C LEU A 41 7.89 -17.31 -11.28
N TRP A 42 8.55 -18.37 -10.80
CA TRP A 42 9.85 -18.24 -10.15
C TRP A 42 10.91 -17.64 -11.06
N ASN A 43 10.78 -17.72 -12.40
CA ASN A 43 11.71 -17.09 -13.32
C ASN A 43 11.66 -15.56 -13.26
N VAL A 44 10.51 -14.99 -12.88
CA VAL A 44 10.29 -13.55 -12.67
C VAL A 44 10.22 -13.16 -11.18
N GLY A 45 10.60 -14.07 -10.28
CA GLY A 45 10.64 -13.81 -8.84
C GLY A 45 9.27 -13.73 -8.18
N LEU A 46 8.25 -14.35 -8.78
CA LEU A 46 6.89 -14.43 -8.21
C LEU A 46 6.52 -15.87 -7.88
N GLU A 47 5.56 -16.05 -7.00
CA GLU A 47 4.95 -17.35 -6.74
C GLU A 47 3.51 -17.22 -6.28
N ILE A 48 2.71 -18.24 -6.58
CA ILE A 48 1.36 -18.41 -6.06
C ILE A 48 1.44 -19.23 -4.78
N ARG A 49 0.91 -18.69 -3.68
CA ARG A 49 0.79 -19.35 -2.38
C ARG A 49 -0.68 -19.50 -2.03
N GLU A 50 -1.02 -20.59 -1.35
CA GLU A 50 -2.34 -20.73 -0.74
C GLU A 50 -2.32 -20.15 0.67
N GLU A 51 -3.23 -19.24 0.96
CA GLU A 51 -3.36 -18.62 2.27
C GLU A 51 -4.20 -19.51 3.19
N ASN A 52 -3.61 -19.97 4.30
CA ASN A 52 -4.27 -20.68 5.40
C ASN A 52 -5.08 -21.94 5.00
N GLY A 53 -4.88 -22.48 3.79
CA GLY A 53 -5.62 -23.66 3.29
C GLY A 53 -7.12 -23.41 3.04
N LEU A 54 -7.53 -22.15 2.93
CA LEU A 54 -8.94 -21.76 2.76
C LEU A 54 -9.34 -21.61 1.29
N GLY A 55 -8.50 -22.08 0.35
CA GLY A 55 -8.71 -21.91 -1.08
C GLY A 55 -8.57 -20.47 -1.56
N GLU A 56 -7.96 -19.60 -0.77
CA GLU A 56 -7.52 -18.25 -1.16
C GLU A 56 -6.06 -18.27 -1.56
N PHE A 57 -5.70 -17.48 -2.54
CA PHE A 57 -4.35 -17.47 -3.09
C PHE A 57 -3.76 -16.07 -3.13
N ASP A 58 -2.47 -16.05 -2.89
CA ASP A 58 -1.64 -14.87 -2.99
C ASP A 58 -0.69 -15.06 -4.16
N ILE A 59 -0.60 -14.05 -5.02
CA ILE A 59 0.60 -13.89 -5.84
C ILE A 59 1.56 -13.06 -5.00
N ALA A 60 2.71 -13.62 -4.65
CA ALA A 60 3.70 -13.00 -3.79
C ALA A 60 5.09 -12.97 -4.42
N ILE A 61 5.96 -12.10 -3.94
CA ILE A 61 7.38 -12.14 -4.31
C ILE A 61 8.01 -13.39 -3.69
N ALA A 62 8.67 -14.19 -4.53
CA ALA A 62 9.31 -15.45 -4.12
C ALA A 62 10.52 -15.16 -3.19
N PRO A 63 10.64 -15.88 -2.05
CA PRO A 63 11.68 -15.60 -1.07
C PRO A 63 13.05 -16.02 -1.61
N GLY A 64 14.10 -15.30 -1.20
CA GLY A 64 15.48 -15.65 -1.55
C GLY A 64 15.91 -15.35 -2.99
N LYS A 65 14.99 -14.92 -3.86
CA LYS A 65 15.37 -14.33 -5.15
C LYS A 65 15.69 -12.86 -4.98
N VAL A 66 16.98 -12.55 -4.91
CA VAL A 66 17.46 -11.21 -5.25
C VAL A 66 17.09 -11.01 -6.72
N LEU A 67 16.20 -10.05 -6.99
CA LEU A 67 15.92 -9.61 -8.35
C LEU A 67 17.24 -9.04 -8.88
N MET A 68 18.03 -9.88 -9.54
CA MET A 68 19.23 -9.40 -10.24
C MET A 68 18.78 -8.35 -11.24
N ASN A 69 19.57 -7.29 -11.33
CA ASN A 69 19.27 -6.10 -12.10
C ASN A 69 18.84 -6.52 -13.53
N PRO A 70 17.61 -6.22 -13.97
CA PRO A 70 17.04 -6.75 -15.21
C PRO A 70 17.81 -6.31 -16.48
N TRP A 71 18.71 -5.34 -16.34
CA TRP A 71 19.51 -4.80 -17.43
C TRP A 71 20.64 -5.73 -17.91
N GLU A 72 20.94 -6.82 -17.20
CA GLU A 72 22.06 -7.71 -17.53
C GLU A 72 21.63 -9.12 -17.98
N ASP A 73 20.34 -9.46 -18.00
CA ASP A 73 19.91 -10.85 -18.23
C ASP A 73 19.00 -11.02 -19.46
N PRO A 74 19.29 -11.94 -20.40
CA PRO A 74 18.49 -12.24 -21.61
C PRO A 74 17.09 -12.83 -21.35
N ARG A 75 16.52 -12.66 -20.16
CA ARG A 75 15.23 -13.22 -19.71
C ARG A 75 13.98 -12.47 -20.21
N ILE A 76 14.09 -11.57 -21.19
CA ILE A 76 12.95 -10.85 -21.82
C ILE A 76 11.83 -11.81 -22.27
N TYR A 77 12.18 -13.01 -22.75
CA TYR A 77 11.19 -14.03 -23.14
C TYR A 77 10.45 -14.64 -21.95
N CYS A 78 11.10 -14.81 -20.80
CA CYS A 78 10.47 -15.35 -19.59
C CYS A 78 9.43 -14.37 -19.03
N GLU A 79 9.61 -13.08 -19.25
CA GLU A 79 8.74 -12.01 -18.76
C GLU A 79 7.41 -11.97 -19.49
N THR A 80 7.44 -12.08 -20.83
CA THR A 80 6.23 -12.13 -21.65
C THR A 80 5.38 -13.34 -21.28
N LEU A 81 6.02 -14.52 -21.16
CA LEU A 81 5.33 -15.75 -20.75
C LEU A 81 4.77 -15.67 -19.33
N ALA A 82 5.55 -15.18 -18.36
CA ALA A 82 5.08 -15.02 -16.99
C ALA A 82 3.94 -14.00 -16.90
N THR A 83 3.97 -12.93 -17.69
CA THR A 83 2.91 -11.93 -17.71
C THR A 83 1.63 -12.47 -18.34
N ILE A 84 1.73 -13.18 -19.46
CA ILE A 84 0.58 -13.88 -20.07
C ILE A 84 -0.02 -14.87 -19.07
N LEU A 85 0.84 -15.62 -18.36
CA LEU A 85 0.41 -16.55 -17.33
C LEU A 85 -0.30 -15.86 -16.17
N LEU A 86 0.22 -14.72 -15.70
CA LEU A 86 -0.42 -13.92 -14.65
C LEU A 86 -1.77 -13.38 -15.11
N VAL A 87 -1.86 -12.88 -16.33
CA VAL A 87 -3.12 -12.41 -16.93
C VAL A 87 -4.12 -13.56 -17.00
N ASP A 88 -3.73 -14.74 -17.47
CA ASP A 88 -4.57 -15.93 -17.52
C ASP A 88 -5.05 -16.36 -16.13
N VAL A 89 -4.11 -16.46 -15.18
CA VAL A 89 -4.39 -16.84 -13.80
C VAL A 89 -5.33 -15.84 -13.13
N LEU A 90 -5.10 -14.54 -13.33
CA LEU A 90 -5.94 -13.50 -12.77
C LEU A 90 -7.32 -13.45 -13.43
N ALA A 91 -7.42 -13.64 -14.75
CA ALA A 91 -8.70 -13.62 -15.46
C ALA A 91 -9.61 -14.78 -15.07
N HIS A 92 -9.05 -15.96 -14.78
CA HIS A 92 -9.83 -17.18 -14.54
C HIS A 92 -10.00 -17.56 -13.06
N HIS A 93 -9.19 -17.01 -12.15
CA HIS A 93 -9.20 -17.41 -10.73
C HIS A 93 -9.54 -16.25 -9.79
N HIS A 94 -10.81 -16.13 -9.42
CA HIS A 94 -11.30 -15.16 -8.40
C HIS A 94 -10.84 -15.46 -6.97
N SER A 95 -10.22 -16.62 -6.74
CA SER A 95 -9.63 -16.99 -5.46
C SER A 95 -8.34 -16.22 -5.14
N ILE A 96 -7.81 -15.46 -6.10
CA ILE A 96 -6.62 -14.63 -5.88
C ILE A 96 -7.05 -13.31 -5.24
N VAL A 97 -6.61 -13.12 -4.00
CA VAL A 97 -7.05 -12.01 -3.14
C VAL A 97 -5.93 -11.04 -2.81
N VAL A 98 -4.68 -11.50 -2.81
CA VAL A 98 -3.50 -10.65 -2.65
C VAL A 98 -2.61 -10.76 -3.89
N VAL A 99 -2.15 -9.62 -4.35
CA VAL A 99 -1.21 -9.52 -5.47
C VAL A 99 -0.05 -8.63 -5.08
N GLU A 100 1.13 -9.23 -4.95
CA GLU A 100 2.41 -8.55 -4.86
C GLU A 100 3.14 -8.69 -6.18
N LEU A 101 3.41 -7.56 -6.82
CA LEU A 101 4.17 -7.44 -8.05
C LEU A 101 5.49 -6.72 -7.77
N THR A 102 6.46 -6.97 -8.62
CA THR A 102 7.62 -6.09 -8.77
C THR A 102 7.24 -4.95 -9.70
N SER A 103 7.94 -3.82 -9.61
CA SER A 103 7.76 -2.68 -10.52
C SER A 103 7.85 -3.12 -11.98
N PHE A 104 8.75 -4.06 -12.26
CA PHE A 104 8.98 -4.62 -13.56
C PHE A 104 7.73 -5.28 -14.15
N VAL A 105 7.09 -6.18 -13.40
CA VAL A 105 5.86 -6.85 -13.83
C VAL A 105 4.69 -5.87 -13.90
N ALA A 106 4.65 -4.90 -12.98
CA ALA A 106 3.63 -3.86 -12.95
C ALA A 106 3.69 -2.88 -14.14
N ARG A 107 4.76 -2.87 -14.95
CA ARG A 107 4.80 -2.06 -16.19
C ARG A 107 3.79 -2.52 -17.25
N ASN A 108 3.31 -3.76 -17.16
CA ASN A 108 2.34 -4.27 -18.11
C ASN A 108 0.96 -3.64 -17.89
N HIS A 109 0.54 -2.75 -18.80
CA HIS A 109 -0.75 -2.07 -18.73
C HIS A 109 -1.94 -3.02 -18.74
N PHE A 110 -1.90 -4.12 -19.50
CA PHE A 110 -3.00 -5.09 -19.54
C PHE A 110 -3.19 -5.75 -18.19
N LEU A 111 -2.10 -6.10 -17.51
CA LEU A 111 -2.13 -6.66 -16.18
C LEU A 111 -2.75 -5.66 -15.18
N LEU A 112 -2.31 -4.40 -15.19
CA LEU A 112 -2.86 -3.37 -14.30
C LEU A 112 -4.35 -3.09 -14.57
N ASN A 113 -4.77 -3.02 -15.83
CA ASN A 113 -6.18 -2.85 -16.18
C ASN A 113 -7.01 -4.07 -15.72
N LEU A 114 -6.50 -5.30 -15.90
CA LEU A 114 -7.17 -6.50 -15.41
C LEU A 114 -7.33 -6.50 -13.88
N LEU A 115 -6.29 -6.05 -13.16
CA LEU A 115 -6.34 -5.93 -11.70
C LEU A 115 -7.36 -4.87 -11.24
N GLN A 116 -7.60 -3.83 -12.06
CA GLN A 116 -8.65 -2.84 -11.79
C GLN A 116 -10.04 -3.44 -11.95
N GLU A 117 -10.28 -4.16 -13.04
CA GLU A 117 -11.59 -4.76 -13.35
C GLU A 117 -11.94 -5.94 -12.44
N LYS A 118 -10.94 -6.59 -11.84
CA LYS A 118 -11.14 -7.82 -11.11
C LYS A 118 -11.67 -7.59 -9.70
N TYR A 119 -12.89 -8.06 -9.46
CA TYR A 119 -13.48 -8.17 -8.14
C TYR A 119 -12.75 -9.21 -7.28
N GLY A 120 -12.55 -8.89 -6.00
CA GLY A 120 -12.02 -9.80 -4.99
C GLY A 120 -10.56 -9.57 -4.60
N ILE A 121 -9.80 -8.76 -5.33
CA ILE A 121 -8.48 -8.36 -4.89
C ILE A 121 -8.62 -7.39 -3.71
N ARG A 122 -8.01 -7.76 -2.59
CA ARG A 122 -8.04 -7.02 -1.33
C ARG A 122 -6.80 -6.14 -1.16
N LYS A 123 -5.67 -6.62 -1.69
CA LYS A 123 -4.36 -5.99 -1.53
C LYS A 123 -3.59 -6.09 -2.83
N LEU A 124 -3.21 -4.92 -3.36
CA LEU A 124 -2.23 -4.81 -4.43
C LEU A 124 -0.98 -4.15 -3.86
N THR A 125 0.15 -4.78 -4.11
CA THR A 125 1.46 -4.37 -3.61
C THR A 125 2.40 -4.32 -4.80
N ILE A 126 3.00 -3.17 -5.09
CA ILE A 126 4.00 -3.03 -6.15
C ILE A 126 5.32 -2.64 -5.50
N SER A 127 6.27 -3.56 -5.47
CA SER A 127 7.59 -3.39 -4.85
C SER A 127 8.63 -2.87 -5.85
N ASP A 128 9.77 -2.39 -5.34
CA ASP A 128 10.95 -2.06 -6.15
C ASP A 128 10.69 -1.02 -7.25
N VAL A 129 9.88 0.01 -6.96
CA VAL A 129 9.57 1.09 -7.90
C VAL A 129 10.63 2.20 -7.74
N PRO A 130 11.76 2.20 -8.47
CA PRO A 130 12.81 3.19 -8.28
C PRO A 130 12.35 4.60 -8.66
N TYR A 131 11.41 4.69 -9.61
CA TYR A 131 10.81 5.92 -10.09
C TYR A 131 9.32 5.66 -10.34
N CYS A 132 8.45 6.57 -9.90
CA CYS A 132 7.04 6.52 -10.28
C CYS A 132 6.93 6.77 -11.79
N GLU A 133 6.78 5.69 -12.56
CA GLU A 133 6.50 5.79 -13.99
C GLU A 133 5.09 6.32 -14.21
N ALA A 134 4.89 7.05 -15.31
CA ALA A 134 3.59 7.63 -15.66
C ALA A 134 2.46 6.59 -15.63
N ASN A 135 2.76 5.36 -16.06
CA ASN A 135 1.82 4.24 -16.10
C ASN A 135 1.35 3.80 -14.71
N VAL A 136 2.27 3.80 -13.73
CA VAL A 136 1.96 3.46 -12.34
C VAL A 136 1.13 4.56 -11.71
N LEU A 137 1.47 5.82 -11.98
CA LEU A 137 0.68 6.97 -11.52
C LEU A 137 -0.73 6.96 -12.13
N GLU A 138 -0.87 6.68 -13.43
CA GLU A 138 -2.16 6.55 -14.09
C GLU A 138 -2.99 5.41 -13.48
N ALA A 139 -2.36 4.26 -13.21
CA ALA A 139 -3.05 3.15 -12.56
C ALA A 139 -3.48 3.49 -11.13
N LEU A 140 -2.64 4.21 -10.38
CA LEU A 140 -2.99 4.73 -9.05
C LEU A 140 -4.16 5.69 -9.12
N GLN A 141 -4.18 6.57 -10.13
CA GLN A 141 -5.28 7.51 -10.34
C GLN A 141 -6.60 6.80 -10.64
N LYS A 142 -6.57 5.79 -11.51
CA LYS A 142 -7.75 4.97 -11.83
C LYS A 142 -8.22 4.16 -10.61
N LEU A 143 -7.29 3.64 -9.81
CA LEU A 143 -7.62 2.88 -8.59
C LEU A 143 -8.14 3.76 -7.44
N ALA A 144 -7.66 5.00 -7.35
CA ALA A 144 -8.18 6.00 -6.41
C ALA A 144 -9.53 6.58 -6.85
N ASN A 145 -9.81 6.58 -8.16
CA ASN A 145 -11.03 7.11 -8.76
C ASN A 145 -11.82 5.99 -9.47
N PRO A 146 -12.32 4.96 -8.75
CA PRO A 146 -13.17 3.97 -9.37
C PRO A 146 -14.44 4.68 -9.84
N SER A 147 -14.66 4.78 -11.14
CA SER A 147 -15.92 5.32 -11.67
C SER A 147 -17.09 4.47 -11.16
N GLU A 148 -18.21 5.11 -10.80
CA GLU A 148 -19.38 4.50 -10.14
C GLU A 148 -20.00 3.31 -10.88
N GLN A 149 -19.59 3.01 -12.12
CA GLN A 149 -20.35 2.15 -13.01
C GLN A 149 -20.18 0.64 -12.80
N ASN A 150 -19.19 0.14 -12.06
CA ASN A 150 -18.84 -1.29 -12.18
C ASN A 150 -18.65 -2.13 -10.92
N TYR A 151 -18.80 -1.65 -9.68
CA TYR A 151 -18.45 -2.50 -8.53
C TYR A 151 -19.66 -2.84 -7.66
N ALA A 152 -20.18 -4.05 -7.83
CA ALA A 152 -21.10 -4.71 -6.91
C ALA A 152 -20.47 -6.05 -6.51
N HIS A 153 -20.19 -6.22 -5.21
CA HIS A 153 -19.83 -7.47 -4.52
C HIS A 153 -18.33 -7.78 -4.34
N ALA A 154 -17.77 -7.42 -3.17
CA ALA A 154 -16.53 -8.01 -2.66
C ALA A 154 -16.51 -8.01 -1.11
N ARG A 155 -16.12 -9.11 -0.45
CA ARG A 155 -16.10 -9.29 1.03
C ARG A 155 -14.66 -9.41 1.61
N LYS A 156 -14.45 -8.66 2.70
CA LYS A 156 -13.57 -8.74 3.91
C LYS A 156 -12.20 -9.49 3.95
N GLU A 157 -11.17 -8.73 4.43
CA GLU A 157 -10.18 -9.00 5.54
C GLU A 157 -8.63 -8.92 5.29
N TYR A 158 -7.95 -8.06 6.10
CA TYR A 158 -6.58 -7.93 6.73
C TYR A 158 -5.16 -7.83 6.02
N PHE A 159 -4.46 -6.70 6.33
CA PHE A 159 -3.02 -6.34 6.66
C PHE A 159 -1.69 -6.50 5.79
N CYS A 160 -0.95 -5.35 5.72
CA CYS A 160 0.47 -4.95 6.00
C CYS A 160 1.79 -5.31 5.18
N PHE A 161 2.58 -4.23 4.91
CA PHE A 161 4.04 -3.88 4.83
C PHE A 161 5.11 -4.38 3.81
N SER A 162 5.99 -3.41 3.45
CA SER A 162 7.40 -3.38 2.91
C SER A 162 7.53 -2.30 1.79
N VAL A 163 8.68 -2.02 1.18
CA VAL A 163 8.97 -0.88 0.27
C VAL A 163 8.12 -0.96 -1.01
N ARG A 164 6.86 -0.55 -0.89
CA ARG A 164 5.76 -1.04 -1.71
C ARG A 164 4.75 0.08 -1.92
N LEU A 165 4.36 0.28 -3.16
CA LEU A 165 3.07 0.86 -3.49
C LEU A 165 2.00 -0.12 -3.03
N SER A 166 1.48 0.07 -1.82
CA SER A 166 0.41 -0.76 -1.28
C SER A 166 -0.91 -0.03 -1.44
N LEU A 167 -1.77 -0.55 -2.30
CA LEU A 167 -3.16 -0.18 -2.42
C LEU A 167 -4.00 -1.21 -1.68
N SER A 168 -4.69 -0.76 -0.64
CA SER A 168 -5.54 -1.60 0.19
C SER A 168 -6.94 -1.01 0.23
N VAL A 169 -7.91 -1.85 -0.13
CA VAL A 169 -9.31 -1.48 -0.22
C VAL A 169 -10.00 -1.84 1.10
N PHE A 170 -10.55 -0.85 1.82
CA PHE A 170 -11.49 -1.08 2.92
C PHE A 170 -12.67 -0.11 2.80
N ALA A 171 -13.67 -0.23 3.67
CA ALA A 171 -15.02 0.34 3.53
C ALA A 171 -15.83 -0.26 2.37
N GLN A 172 -16.69 -1.21 2.76
CA GLN A 172 -17.69 -1.85 1.91
C GLN A 172 -19.06 -1.32 2.34
N GLU A 173 -19.52 -0.24 1.72
CA GLU A 173 -20.94 0.13 1.75
C GLU A 173 -21.53 -0.20 0.38
N GLN A 174 -22.53 -1.09 0.36
CA GLN A 174 -23.41 -1.32 -0.80
C GLN A 174 -22.75 -1.74 -2.14
N GLY A 175 -21.61 -2.44 -2.09
CA GLY A 175 -21.08 -3.16 -3.24
C GLY A 175 -19.87 -2.54 -3.91
N SER A 176 -19.54 -1.28 -3.62
CA SER A 176 -18.35 -0.63 -4.18
C SER A 176 -17.07 -1.02 -3.42
N VAL A 177 -16.00 -1.21 -4.18
CA VAL A 177 -14.64 -1.45 -3.70
C VAL A 177 -13.99 -0.07 -3.58
N THR A 178 -13.74 0.41 -2.35
CA THR A 178 -13.14 1.72 -2.13
C THR A 178 -11.73 1.63 -1.55
N LEU A 179 -10.79 2.41 -2.08
CA LEU A 179 -9.42 2.45 -1.59
C LEU A 179 -9.38 3.22 -0.25
N THR A 180 -9.15 2.55 0.87
CA THR A 180 -9.02 3.24 2.18
C THR A 180 -7.59 3.42 2.64
N THR A 181 -6.68 2.61 2.12
CA THR A 181 -5.32 2.55 2.65
C THR A 181 -4.33 2.64 1.52
N LEU A 182 -3.51 3.69 1.57
CA LEU A 182 -2.51 4.00 0.57
C LEU A 182 -1.15 4.18 1.24
N ASP A 183 -0.16 3.39 0.84
CA ASP A 183 1.25 3.59 1.22
C ASP A 183 2.07 3.98 -0.02
N VAL A 184 2.58 5.22 0.00
CA VAL A 184 3.45 5.81 -1.02
C VAL A 184 4.79 6.28 -0.41
N ALA A 185 5.16 5.78 0.77
CA ALA A 185 6.28 6.31 1.53
C ALA A 185 7.65 6.21 0.84
N ASN A 186 7.82 5.20 -0.02
CA ASN A 186 9.11 4.88 -0.61
C ASN A 186 9.14 5.08 -2.13
N ILE A 187 8.18 5.82 -2.68
CA ILE A 187 8.14 6.07 -4.13
C ILE A 187 8.90 7.34 -4.41
N TYR A 188 9.88 7.31 -5.32
CA TYR A 188 10.44 8.53 -5.88
C TYR A 188 9.48 9.14 -6.90
N MET A 189 8.98 10.34 -6.64
CA MET A 189 8.04 11.05 -7.51
C MET A 189 8.61 12.41 -7.89
N SER A 190 8.40 12.85 -9.13
CA SER A 190 8.60 14.25 -9.48
C SER A 190 7.61 15.13 -8.70
N ALA A 191 7.92 16.42 -8.52
CA ALA A 191 6.99 17.35 -7.87
C ALA A 191 5.62 17.39 -8.57
N GLY A 192 5.61 17.30 -9.90
CA GLY A 192 4.39 17.20 -10.71
C GLY A 192 3.58 15.92 -10.44
N GLY A 193 4.25 14.77 -10.38
CA GLY A 193 3.59 13.49 -10.07
C GLY A 193 3.06 13.44 -8.64
N ALA A 194 3.80 13.99 -7.68
CA ALA A 194 3.35 14.11 -6.29
C ALA A 194 2.14 15.06 -6.18
N ARG A 195 2.12 16.16 -6.94
CA ARG A 195 0.98 17.08 -6.98
C ARG A 195 -0.26 16.41 -7.55
N GLN A 196 -0.11 15.71 -8.67
CA GLN A 196 -1.21 14.95 -9.27
C GLN A 196 -1.74 13.87 -8.32
N LEU A 197 -0.87 13.20 -7.58
CA LEU A 197 -1.28 12.25 -6.55
C LEU A 197 -2.13 12.97 -5.49
N ILE A 198 -1.64 14.07 -4.92
CA ILE A 198 -2.38 14.85 -3.92
C ILE A 198 -3.71 15.35 -4.47
N ASP A 199 -3.74 15.88 -5.69
CA ASP A 199 -4.97 16.34 -6.35
C ASP A 199 -5.98 15.19 -6.52
N THR A 200 -5.49 13.98 -6.78
CA THR A 200 -6.33 12.78 -6.86
C THR A 200 -6.87 12.39 -5.49
N LEU A 201 -6.02 12.38 -4.45
CA LEU A 201 -6.44 12.16 -3.07
C LEU A 201 -7.47 13.21 -2.61
N LEU A 202 -7.31 14.45 -3.08
CA LEU A 202 -8.21 15.57 -2.77
C LEU A 202 -9.60 15.41 -3.40
N GLN A 203 -9.70 14.74 -4.54
CA GLN A 203 -10.93 14.66 -5.32
C GLN A 203 -11.82 13.49 -4.91
N ASN A 204 -11.25 12.34 -4.54
CA ASN A 204 -12.02 11.10 -4.35
C ASN A 204 -11.52 10.31 -3.15
N ASN A 205 -11.84 10.76 -1.94
CA ASN A 205 -11.17 10.26 -0.75
C ASN A 205 -12.08 9.38 0.13
N PRO A 206 -12.06 8.05 -0.03
CA PRO A 206 -12.35 7.09 1.02
C PRO A 206 -11.12 6.75 1.87
N ILE A 207 -9.93 7.34 1.61
CA ILE A 207 -8.68 6.95 2.28
C ILE A 207 -8.69 7.34 3.76
N SER A 208 -8.85 6.35 4.63
CA SER A 208 -8.71 6.49 6.07
C SER A 208 -7.27 6.40 6.54
N ASP A 209 -6.40 5.70 5.80
CA ASP A 209 -5.06 5.34 6.24
C ASP A 209 -4.03 5.69 5.17
N LEU A 210 -3.30 6.79 5.36
CA LEU A 210 -2.32 7.28 4.38
C LEU A 210 -0.92 7.18 4.94
N THR A 211 0.00 6.60 4.18
CA THR A 211 1.44 6.64 4.46
C THR A 211 2.16 7.40 3.34
N VAL A 212 2.79 8.53 3.68
CA VAL A 212 3.54 9.37 2.75
C VAL A 212 5.03 9.43 3.06
N GLY A 213 5.79 9.73 2.01
CA GLY A 213 7.25 9.61 1.98
C GLY A 213 8.01 10.92 1.90
N ALA A 214 9.33 10.80 1.73
CA ALA A 214 10.21 11.92 1.40
C ALA A 214 9.77 12.69 0.13
N CYS A 215 9.04 12.07 -0.79
CA CYS A 215 8.64 12.73 -2.03
C CYS A 215 7.58 13.81 -1.83
N VAL A 216 6.69 13.63 -0.85
CA VAL A 216 5.73 14.66 -0.47
C VAL A 216 6.42 15.77 0.34
N LEU A 217 7.39 15.42 1.18
CA LEU A 217 7.92 16.31 2.22
C LEU A 217 9.20 17.05 1.83
N THR A 218 10.04 16.44 0.99
CA THR A 218 11.40 16.90 0.72
C THR A 218 11.54 17.51 -0.67
N TYR A 219 10.94 16.87 -1.69
CA TYR A 219 11.12 17.26 -3.10
C TYR A 219 9.99 18.12 -3.67
N GLY A 220 8.83 18.14 -3.04
CA GLY A 220 7.65 18.87 -3.51
C GLY A 220 7.71 20.40 -3.39
N GLY A 221 8.69 20.93 -2.66
CA GLY A 221 8.70 22.35 -2.29
C GLY A 221 7.56 22.72 -1.34
N VAL A 222 7.46 24.01 -1.02
CA VAL A 222 6.48 24.54 -0.07
C VAL A 222 5.05 24.41 -0.62
N ASP A 223 4.88 24.56 -1.93
CA ASP A 223 3.56 24.52 -2.58
C ASP A 223 2.91 23.13 -2.49
N LEU A 224 3.68 22.06 -2.65
CA LEU A 224 3.16 20.70 -2.51
C LEU A 224 2.73 20.41 -1.08
N LEU A 225 3.50 20.87 -0.11
CA LEU A 225 3.16 20.76 1.31
C LEU A 225 1.89 21.55 1.65
N GLN A 226 1.69 22.73 1.06
CA GLN A 226 0.44 23.48 1.20
C GLN A 226 -0.74 22.79 0.53
N GLY A 227 -0.55 22.19 -0.65
CA GLY A 227 -1.58 21.36 -1.29
C GLY A 227 -1.95 20.15 -0.43
N PHE A 228 -0.95 19.48 0.13
CA PHE A 228 -1.14 18.40 1.09
C PHE A 228 -1.87 18.87 2.35
N ALA A 229 -1.51 20.05 2.86
CA ALA A 229 -2.17 20.69 3.99
C ALA A 229 -3.66 20.88 3.73
N GLY A 230 -3.99 21.46 2.58
CA GLY A 230 -5.38 21.64 2.15
C GLY A 230 -6.14 20.32 2.05
N CYS A 231 -5.45 19.20 1.78
CA CYS A 231 -6.07 17.86 1.81
C CYS A 231 -6.43 17.39 3.21
N LEU A 232 -5.58 17.71 4.19
CA LEU A 232 -5.82 17.36 5.60
C LEU A 232 -6.84 18.27 6.26
N GLU A 233 -6.97 19.51 5.79
CA GLU A 233 -7.86 20.53 6.37
C GLU A 233 -9.32 20.42 5.90
N LYS A 234 -9.60 19.69 4.81
CA LYS A 234 -10.98 19.49 4.34
C LYS A 234 -11.82 18.89 5.47
N GLU A 235 -12.91 19.56 5.85
CA GLU A 235 -13.82 19.19 6.94
C GLU A 235 -14.38 17.75 6.84
N ARG A 236 -14.30 17.13 5.66
CA ARG A 236 -14.81 15.78 5.38
C ARG A 236 -13.74 14.79 4.95
N SER A 237 -12.46 15.04 5.24
CA SER A 237 -11.43 14.04 4.99
C SER A 237 -11.67 12.80 5.87
N PRO A 238 -11.85 11.59 5.32
CA PRO A 238 -12.03 10.39 6.14
C PRO A 238 -10.71 9.91 6.78
N LEU A 239 -9.62 10.66 6.61
CA LEU A 239 -8.30 10.28 7.05
C LEU A 239 -8.22 10.17 8.58
N LYS A 240 -8.13 8.93 9.07
CA LYS A 240 -7.98 8.60 10.49
C LYS A 240 -6.52 8.37 10.88
N LYS A 241 -5.70 7.86 9.96
CA LYS A 241 -4.31 7.51 10.21
C LYS A 241 -3.40 8.12 9.17
N LEU A 242 -2.41 8.89 9.63
CA LEU A 242 -1.35 9.45 8.81
C LEU A 242 0.00 8.94 9.28
N THR A 243 0.73 8.27 8.39
CA THR A 243 2.12 7.89 8.60
C THR A 243 3.02 8.71 7.69
N VAL A 244 4.03 9.34 8.25
CA VAL A 244 4.95 10.22 7.56
C VAL A 244 6.33 9.62 7.71
N ARG A 245 6.93 9.12 6.63
CA ARG A 245 8.28 8.55 6.64
C ARG A 245 9.20 9.39 5.77
N THR A 246 10.16 10.06 6.38
CA THR A 246 11.23 10.71 5.62
C THR A 246 12.52 10.74 6.43
N PRO A 247 13.62 10.19 5.90
CA PRO A 247 14.91 10.31 6.58
C PRO A 247 15.37 11.77 6.67
N GLU A 248 14.89 12.64 5.78
CA GLU A 248 15.38 14.01 5.64
C GLU A 248 14.20 15.00 5.59
N ALA A 249 13.39 15.03 6.65
CA ALA A 249 12.45 16.13 6.84
C ALA A 249 13.24 17.43 7.01
N ARG A 250 13.04 18.38 6.09
CA ARG A 250 13.50 19.76 6.31
C ARG A 250 12.60 20.40 7.38
N ARG A 251 13.16 21.24 8.25
CA ARG A 251 12.41 21.93 9.30
C ARG A 251 11.13 22.61 8.78
N ARG A 252 11.22 23.34 7.66
CA ARG A 252 10.07 23.98 7.02
C ARG A 252 8.95 22.99 6.64
N ALA A 253 9.33 21.78 6.23
CA ALA A 253 8.35 20.73 5.90
C ALA A 253 7.62 20.24 7.16
N LEU A 254 8.35 20.09 8.26
CA LEU A 254 7.77 19.75 9.56
C LEU A 254 6.84 20.87 10.07
N GLU A 255 7.26 22.13 10.00
CA GLU A 255 6.44 23.29 10.35
C GLU A 255 5.14 23.34 9.55
N SER A 256 5.22 23.14 8.23
CA SER A 256 4.04 23.08 7.37
C SER A 256 3.14 21.93 7.77
N LEU A 257 3.68 20.72 7.94
CA LEU A 257 2.93 19.54 8.35
C LEU A 257 2.20 19.75 9.68
N VAL A 258 2.85 20.36 10.67
CA VAL A 258 2.28 20.68 11.99
C VAL A 258 1.09 21.63 11.85
N LYS A 259 1.25 22.69 11.04
CA LYS A 259 0.18 23.65 10.77
C LYS A 259 -1.03 22.98 10.12
N SER A 260 -0.81 22.02 9.22
CA SER A 260 -1.86 21.27 8.53
C SER A 260 -2.61 20.29 9.42
N ILE A 261 -1.88 19.57 10.28
CA ILE A 261 -2.44 18.51 11.13
C ILE A 261 -3.21 19.10 12.30
N THR A 262 -2.75 20.23 12.83
CA THR A 262 -3.36 20.88 13.99
C THR A 262 -4.88 21.10 13.88
N PRO A 263 -5.41 21.64 12.76
CA PRO A 263 -6.85 21.84 12.58
C PRO A 263 -7.60 20.58 12.15
N THR A 264 -6.93 19.48 11.78
CA THR A 264 -7.61 18.27 11.29
C THR A 264 -8.48 17.65 12.39
N THR A 265 -9.76 17.46 12.09
CA THR A 265 -10.78 16.97 13.05
C THR A 265 -11.09 15.48 12.92
N THR A 266 -10.48 14.77 11.97
CA THR A 266 -10.74 13.34 11.73
C THR A 266 -9.54 12.46 12.01
N LEU A 267 -8.35 13.05 12.15
CA LEU A 267 -7.11 12.31 12.36
C LEU A 267 -7.05 11.79 13.80
N GLU A 268 -6.94 10.47 13.96
CA GLU A 268 -6.88 9.75 15.23
C GLU A 268 -5.47 9.21 15.52
N GLU A 269 -4.70 8.87 14.49
CA GLU A 269 -3.34 8.33 14.62
C GLU A 269 -2.35 9.09 13.71
N LEU A 270 -1.25 9.54 14.31
CA LEU A 270 -0.13 10.16 13.62
C LEU A 270 1.15 9.40 13.93
N VAL A 271 1.78 8.84 12.89
CA VAL A 271 3.07 8.18 12.99
C VAL A 271 4.08 8.99 12.20
N ILE A 272 5.16 9.41 12.84
CA ILE A 272 6.21 10.23 12.22
C ILE A 272 7.53 9.49 12.39
N ASP A 273 8.09 8.99 11.29
CA ASP A 273 9.41 8.39 11.20
C ASP A 273 10.33 9.37 10.47
N ILE A 274 10.88 10.30 11.25
CA ILE A 274 11.79 11.35 10.76
C ILE A 274 13.00 11.49 11.67
N ASP A 275 14.08 12.01 11.11
CA ASP A 275 15.24 12.42 11.88
C ASP A 275 14.92 13.76 12.59
N ILE A 276 14.99 13.76 13.92
CA ILE A 276 14.77 14.95 14.77
C ILE A 276 16.15 15.46 15.21
N TYR A 277 16.40 16.75 14.99
CA TYR A 277 17.72 17.33 15.17
C TYR A 277 17.85 18.13 16.47
N ASP A 278 16.79 18.82 16.89
CA ASP A 278 16.88 19.79 17.97
C ASP A 278 15.64 19.86 18.88
N VAL A 279 15.65 20.84 19.78
CA VAL A 279 14.56 21.10 20.75
C VAL A 279 13.37 21.78 20.07
N GLU A 280 13.59 22.52 18.98
CA GLU A 280 12.52 23.22 18.24
C GLU A 280 11.63 22.20 17.53
N ASP A 281 12.22 21.16 16.95
CA ASP A 281 11.50 20.02 16.39
C ASP A 281 10.57 19.36 17.41
N LYS A 282 10.97 19.30 18.70
CA LYS A 282 10.12 18.76 19.78
C LYS A 282 8.95 19.69 20.13
N ALA A 283 9.16 21.01 20.02
CA ALA A 283 8.12 22.00 20.28
C ALA A 283 6.95 21.85 19.28
N HIS A 284 7.26 21.53 18.03
CA HIS A 284 6.26 21.23 17.00
C HIS A 284 5.34 20.06 17.36
N PHE A 285 5.89 18.95 17.85
CA PHE A 285 5.05 17.82 18.28
C PHE A 285 4.23 18.15 19.52
N THR A 286 4.80 18.95 20.43
CA THR A 286 4.06 19.45 21.60
C THR A 286 2.87 20.30 21.17
N GLU A 287 3.03 21.12 20.13
CA GLU A 287 1.95 21.92 19.55
C GLU A 287 0.85 21.04 18.93
N ILE A 288 1.21 20.04 18.12
CA ILE A 288 0.25 19.08 17.55
C ILE A 288 -0.57 18.44 18.67
N ILE A 289 0.12 17.92 19.69
CA ILE A 289 -0.55 17.29 20.83
C ILE A 289 -1.47 18.30 21.49
N ALA A 290 -1.01 19.51 21.80
CA ALA A 290 -1.78 20.50 22.53
C ALA A 290 -3.06 20.92 21.79
N ARG A 291 -2.99 21.07 20.46
CA ARG A 291 -4.05 21.70 19.66
C ARG A 291 -4.94 20.72 18.91
N ASN A 292 -4.45 19.55 18.48
CA ASN A 292 -5.28 18.56 17.83
C ASN A 292 -6.13 17.81 18.89
N ARG A 293 -7.46 17.86 18.74
CA ARG A 293 -8.42 17.30 19.71
C ARG A 293 -8.83 15.86 19.42
N THR A 294 -8.61 15.38 18.20
CA THR A 294 -9.05 14.06 17.75
C THR A 294 -7.92 13.04 17.77
N LEU A 295 -6.68 13.52 17.75
CA LEU A 295 -5.48 12.69 17.79
C LEU A 295 -5.42 11.93 19.12
N ARG A 296 -5.47 10.61 19.02
CA ARG A 296 -5.39 9.66 20.14
C ARG A 296 -4.02 9.03 20.27
N THR A 297 -3.33 8.87 19.15
CA THR A 297 -2.02 8.21 19.11
C THR A 297 -1.04 9.08 18.34
N LEU A 298 0.06 9.43 18.99
CA LEU A 298 1.21 10.04 18.33
C LEU A 298 2.43 9.14 18.54
N SER A 299 2.93 8.53 17.46
CA SER A 299 4.15 7.73 17.47
C SER A 299 5.24 8.48 16.73
N VAL A 300 6.23 8.99 17.45
CA VAL A 300 7.41 9.63 16.87
C VAL A 300 8.58 8.65 16.97
N LEU A 301 9.06 8.18 15.82
CA LEU A 301 10.31 7.44 15.71
C LEU A 301 11.40 8.44 15.36
N TRP A 302 12.35 8.64 16.26
CA TRP A 302 13.48 9.52 16.00
C TRP A 302 14.79 8.74 15.94
N ARG A 303 15.69 9.21 15.09
CA ARG A 303 17.06 8.67 14.98
C ARG A 303 18.02 9.70 15.54
N LYS A 304 18.74 9.33 16.60
CA LYS A 304 19.80 10.19 17.14
C LYS A 304 20.97 10.13 16.17
N LYS A 305 21.25 11.23 15.47
CA LYS A 305 22.48 11.35 14.68
C LYS A 305 23.66 11.35 15.64
N THR A 306 24.34 10.22 15.80
CA THR A 306 25.62 10.18 16.50
C THR A 306 26.58 11.08 15.72
N GLY A 307 27.05 12.16 16.34
CA GLY A 307 27.83 13.20 15.67
C GLY A 307 28.89 12.66 14.71
N GLN A 308 29.00 13.32 13.57
CA GLN A 308 29.75 12.97 12.34
C GLN A 308 31.29 12.84 12.49
N ARG A 309 31.84 12.56 13.67
CA ARG A 309 33.31 12.50 13.89
C ARG A 309 33.92 11.10 14.03
N ALA A 310 33.19 10.01 13.81
CA ALA A 310 33.78 8.68 13.78
C ALA A 310 33.66 8.06 12.38
N LEU A 311 34.57 8.45 11.49
CA LEU A 311 34.85 7.75 10.23
C LEU A 311 35.53 6.41 10.55
N SER A 312 34.76 5.40 10.95
CA SER A 312 35.06 3.97 10.84
C SER A 312 34.14 3.19 11.77
N MET A 313 33.56 2.12 11.24
CA MET A 313 32.58 1.19 11.83
C MET A 313 31.10 1.52 11.56
N PRO A 314 30.32 0.57 11.00
CA PRO A 314 28.88 0.67 10.88
C PRO A 314 28.25 0.55 12.27
N LYS A 315 28.08 1.68 12.96
CA LYS A 315 27.44 1.71 14.28
C LYS A 315 25.93 1.56 14.11
N GLN A 316 25.36 0.60 14.83
CA GLN A 316 23.92 0.42 14.97
C GLN A 316 23.29 1.76 15.40
N ALA A 317 22.45 2.35 14.54
CA ALA A 317 21.68 3.53 14.91
C ALA A 317 20.68 3.13 16.00
N HIS A 318 20.85 3.64 17.22
CA HIS A 318 19.86 3.46 18.28
C HIS A 318 18.56 4.16 17.87
N ARG A 319 17.55 3.36 17.47
CA ARG A 319 16.19 3.83 17.23
C ARG A 319 15.50 3.98 18.58
N MET A 320 15.06 5.18 18.88
CA MET A 320 14.19 5.45 20.02
C MET A 320 12.79 5.72 19.49
N ARG A 321 11.79 5.10 20.13
CA ARG A 321 10.38 5.29 19.79
C ARG A 321 9.70 6.00 20.94
N LEU A 322 9.06 7.13 20.67
CA LEU A 322 8.18 7.80 21.61
C LEU A 322 6.73 7.53 21.18
N ILE A 323 5.95 6.89 22.05
CA ILE A 323 4.53 6.62 21.79
C ILE A 323 3.70 7.37 22.82
N ILE A 324 3.06 8.45 22.40
CA ILE A 324 2.20 9.27 23.25
C ILE A 324 0.76 8.83 23.02
N PHE A 325 0.08 8.45 24.10
CA PHE A 325 -1.32 8.10 24.10
C PHE A 325 -2.14 9.25 24.68
N VAL A 326 -2.98 9.85 23.84
CA VAL A 326 -3.85 10.96 24.20
C VAL A 326 -5.24 10.41 24.45
N THR A 327 -5.59 10.20 25.71
CA THR A 327 -6.94 9.76 26.09
C THR A 327 -7.89 10.95 26.19
N SER A 328 -9.02 10.91 25.47
CA SER A 328 -10.04 11.97 25.47
C SER A 328 -10.72 12.21 26.82
N HIS A 329 -10.63 11.25 27.75
CA HIS A 329 -11.31 11.29 29.06
C HIS A 329 -10.40 11.65 30.23
N CYS A 330 -9.13 12.00 29.99
CA CYS A 330 -8.24 12.47 31.04
C CYS A 330 -7.84 13.94 30.76
N PRO A 331 -8.04 14.87 31.71
CA PRO A 331 -7.55 16.24 31.54
C PRO A 331 -6.02 16.32 31.47
N ARG A 332 -5.31 15.24 31.87
CA ARG A 332 -3.87 15.07 31.71
C ARG A 332 -3.58 14.07 30.59
N LYS A 333 -2.93 14.53 29.52
CA LYS A 333 -2.44 13.65 28.45
C LYS A 333 -1.34 12.77 29.01
N GLN A 334 -1.48 11.45 28.90
CA GLN A 334 -0.48 10.51 29.39
C GLN A 334 0.65 10.38 28.35
N ILE A 335 1.86 10.74 28.76
CA ILE A 335 3.05 10.59 27.91
C ILE A 335 3.74 9.30 28.33
N LEU A 336 3.64 8.26 27.49
CA LEU A 336 4.41 7.03 27.68
C LEU A 336 5.72 7.12 26.90
N LEU A 337 6.81 7.36 27.62
CA LEU A 337 8.16 7.28 27.06
C LEU A 337 8.60 5.81 27.12
N SER A 338 8.68 5.15 25.97
CA SER A 338 9.21 3.78 25.87
C SER A 338 10.48 3.75 25.01
N SER A 339 11.64 4.01 25.62
CA SER A 339 12.90 3.52 25.05
C SER A 339 12.94 2.00 25.23
N PHE A 340 13.31 1.24 24.18
CA PHE A 340 13.51 -0.22 24.22
C PHE A 340 13.99 -0.70 25.61
N GLY A 341 13.09 -1.26 26.43
CA GLY A 341 13.42 -1.65 27.80
C GLY A 341 12.23 -1.72 28.75
N GLU A 342 11.68 -0.58 29.19
CA GLU A 342 10.66 -0.58 30.25
C GLU A 342 9.68 0.60 30.08
N PRO A 343 8.37 0.41 30.30
CA PRO A 343 7.41 1.49 30.31
C PRO A 343 7.62 2.37 31.54
N VAL A 344 8.02 3.63 31.35
CA VAL A 344 8.00 4.63 32.43
C VAL A 344 6.63 5.32 32.38
N SER A 345 5.72 4.93 33.27
CA SER A 345 4.49 5.68 33.50
C SER A 345 4.78 6.87 34.41
N ALA A 346 4.56 8.09 33.93
CA ALA A 346 4.50 9.28 34.77
C ALA A 346 3.04 9.78 34.82
N CYS A 347 2.48 9.91 36.03
CA CYS A 347 1.14 10.44 36.32
C CYS A 347 1.12 11.96 36.54
#